data_AF-A0A2D7L271-F1
#
_entry.id   AF-A0A2D7L271-F1
#
_cell.length_a   1.000
_cell.length_b   1.000
_cell.length_c   1.000
_cell.angle_alpha   90.00
_cell.angle_beta   90.00
_cell.angle_gamma   90.00
#
_symmetry.space_group_name_H-M   'P 1'
#
loop_
_entity.id
_entity.type
_entity.pdbx_description
1 polymer ?
#
loop_
_entity_poly.entity_id
_entity_poly.type
_entity_poly.pdbx_seq_one_letter_code
_entity_poly.pdbx_strand_id
1 'polypeptide(L)'
;MEYEKLLEIIADEVLNEYWEVGNDFKEPTLEVYDEYLIKRTPEIERLLESKLFSGSGIEVEIAKWIDNLMNNHPDKKKREGFDVKDWIMEMAEIAKYQRENNCC
;
A
#
# COMPACT_ATOMS: atom_id res chain seq x y z
N MET A 1 -6.64 -9.42 -5.97
CA MET A 1 -7.68 -8.53 -5.41
C MET A 1 -7.89 -7.35 -6.36
N GLU A 2 -9.03 -6.66 -6.34
CA GLU A 2 -9.16 -5.37 -7.05
C GLU A 2 -8.34 -4.30 -6.34
N TYR A 3 -7.84 -3.30 -7.07
CA TYR A 3 -6.97 -2.27 -6.50
C TYR A 3 -7.66 -1.43 -5.44
N GLU A 4 -8.90 -1.00 -5.70
CA GLU A 4 -9.68 -0.19 -4.76
C GLU A 4 -9.88 -0.94 -3.44
N LYS A 5 -10.23 -2.22 -3.52
CA LYS A 5 -10.36 -3.07 -2.33
C LYS A 5 -9.05 -3.27 -1.57
N LEU A 6 -7.92 -3.31 -2.27
CA LEU A 6 -6.60 -3.37 -1.63
C LEU A 6 -6.32 -2.08 -0.84
N LEU A 7 -6.61 -0.92 -1.43
CA LEU A 7 -6.44 0.38 -0.81
C LEU A 7 -7.35 0.56 0.41
N GLU A 8 -8.59 0.11 0.34
CA GLU A 8 -9.51 0.07 1.49
C GLU A 8 -8.96 -0.77 2.63
N ILE A 9 -8.46 -1.98 2.34
CA ILE A 9 -7.87 -2.86 3.37
C ILE A 9 -6.64 -2.22 3.99
N ILE A 10 -5.75 -1.59 3.20
CA ILE A 10 -4.59 -0.87 3.72
C ILE A 10 -5.05 0.24 4.68
N ALA A 11 -6.07 1.01 4.31
CA ALA A 11 -6.61 2.07 5.15
C ALA A 11 -7.23 1.54 6.45
N ASP A 12 -7.95 0.43 6.40
CA ASP A 12 -8.54 -0.20 7.57
C ASP A 12 -7.47 -0.81 8.49
N GLU A 13 -6.42 -1.44 7.95
CA GLU A 13 -5.31 -1.97 8.76
C GLU A 13 -4.52 -0.86 9.46
N VAL A 14 -4.26 0.26 8.77
CA VAL A 14 -3.63 1.45 9.38
C VAL A 14 -4.49 2.00 10.52
N LEU A 15 -5.80 2.13 10.29
CA LEU A 15 -6.71 2.57 11.34
C LEU A 15 -6.68 1.61 12.54
N ASN A 16 -6.77 0.30 12.31
CA ASN A 16 -6.77 -0.69 13.39
C ASN A 16 -5.47 -0.69 14.21
N GLU A 17 -4.29 -0.60 13.56
CA GLU A 17 -2.99 -0.57 14.25
C GLU A 17 -2.86 0.69 15.13
N TYR A 18 -3.43 1.82 14.71
CA TYR A 18 -3.32 3.09 15.41
C TYR A 18 -4.53 3.41 16.33
N TRP A 19 -5.59 2.61 16.28
CA TRP A 19 -6.80 2.71 17.13
C TRP A 19 -6.62 2.05 18.50
N GLU A 20 -5.64 1.16 18.70
CA GLU A 20 -5.47 0.42 19.97
C GLU A 20 -5.04 1.27 21.19
N VAL A 21 -4.82 2.58 21.03
CA VAL A 21 -4.34 3.47 22.11
C VAL A 21 -5.38 4.51 22.53
N GLY A 22 -6.53 4.05 23.06
CA GLY A 22 -7.48 4.87 23.81
C GLY A 22 -8.54 5.61 22.97
N ASN A 23 -9.64 5.98 23.63
CA ASN A 23 -10.88 6.55 23.06
C ASN A 23 -10.73 7.90 22.30
N ASP A 24 -9.53 8.41 22.11
CA ASP A 24 -9.28 9.63 21.33
C ASP A 24 -8.96 9.22 19.89
N PHE A 25 -10.00 9.06 19.07
CA PHE A 25 -9.82 8.90 17.63
C PHE A 25 -9.04 10.10 17.08
N LYS A 26 -7.84 9.83 16.58
CA LYS A 26 -7.10 10.73 15.71
C LYS A 26 -7.00 10.09 14.35
N GLU A 27 -7.51 10.80 13.35
CA GLU A 27 -7.35 10.40 11.96
C GLU A 27 -5.85 10.25 11.64
N PRO A 28 -5.40 9.10 11.10
CA PRO A 28 -3.99 8.90 10.81
C PRO A 28 -3.49 9.87 9.75
N THR A 29 -2.33 10.49 9.99
CA THR A 29 -1.70 11.37 9.01
C THR A 29 -1.10 10.56 7.85
N LEU A 30 -0.68 11.20 6.76
CA LEU A 30 -0.05 10.48 5.65
C LEU A 30 1.23 9.77 6.09
N GLU A 31 1.98 10.38 7.00
CA GLU A 31 3.20 9.80 7.57
C GLU A 31 2.92 8.46 8.27
N VAL A 32 1.73 8.28 8.85
CA VAL A 32 1.33 7.01 9.48
C VAL A 32 1.09 5.91 8.43
N TYR A 33 0.46 6.25 7.30
CA TYR A 33 0.29 5.32 6.18
C TYR A 33 1.65 4.95 5.55
N ASP A 34 2.53 5.95 5.39
CA ASP A 34 3.90 5.73 4.91
C ASP A 34 4.66 4.79 5.84
N GLU A 35 4.66 5.05 7.15
CA GLU A 35 5.30 4.18 8.14
C GLU A 35 4.76 2.75 8.07
N TYR A 36 3.43 2.59 7.96
CA TYR A 36 2.79 1.29 7.85
C TYR A 36 3.27 0.48 6.64
N LEU A 37 3.35 1.10 5.45
CA LEU A 37 3.81 0.41 4.25
C LEU A 37 5.34 0.26 4.21
N ILE A 38 6.09 1.21 4.75
CA ILE A 38 7.55 1.11 4.90
C ILE A 38 7.92 -0.09 5.77
N LYS A 39 7.22 -0.34 6.88
CA LYS A 39 7.42 -1.54 7.73
C LYS A 39 7.31 -2.85 6.94
N ARG A 40 6.51 -2.87 5.87
CA ARG A 40 6.24 -4.06 5.03
C ARG A 40 7.14 -4.14 3.79
N THR A 41 7.86 -3.07 3.47
CA THR A 41 8.73 -2.98 2.29
C THR A 41 9.70 -4.16 2.17
N PRO A 42 10.40 -4.62 3.23
CA PRO A 42 11.37 -5.71 3.09
C PRO A 42 10.75 -7.02 2.58
N GLU A 43 9.53 -7.34 3.02
CA GLU A 43 8.83 -8.55 2.58
C GLU A 43 8.29 -8.38 1.16
N ILE A 44 7.77 -7.21 0.81
CA ILE A 44 7.32 -6.88 -0.54
C ILE A 44 8.49 -7.01 -1.54
N GLU A 45 9.65 -6.43 -1.22
CA GLU A 45 10.87 -6.55 -2.04
C GLU A 45 11.29 -8.01 -2.21
N ARG A 46 11.32 -8.79 -1.11
CA ARG A 46 11.63 -10.23 -1.15
C ARG A 46 10.69 -11.00 -2.07
N LEU A 47 9.38 -10.67 -2.05
CA LEU A 47 8.37 -11.30 -2.90
C LEU A 47 8.55 -10.93 -4.38
N LEU A 48 8.87 -9.67 -4.67
CA LEU A 48 9.14 -9.19 -6.03
C LEU A 48 10.40 -9.84 -6.62
N GLU A 49 11.49 -9.90 -5.86
CA GLU A 49 12.75 -10.54 -6.30
C GLU A 49 12.58 -12.04 -6.58
N SER A 50 11.84 -12.72 -5.70
CA SER A 50 11.60 -14.17 -5.84
C SER A 50 10.50 -14.52 -6.84
N LYS A 51 9.66 -13.55 -7.25
CA LYS A 51 8.44 -13.75 -8.05
C LYS A 51 7.48 -14.79 -7.45
N LEU A 52 7.48 -14.94 -6.13
CA LEU A 52 6.66 -15.92 -5.42
C LEU A 52 5.43 -15.26 -4.81
N PHE A 53 4.31 -15.29 -5.53
CA PHE A 53 3.07 -14.64 -5.13
C PHE A 53 1.96 -15.60 -4.66
N SER A 54 2.33 -16.80 -4.20
CA SER A 54 1.39 -17.88 -3.87
C SER A 54 0.72 -17.76 -2.49
N GLY A 55 1.07 -16.75 -1.68
CA GLY A 55 0.47 -16.49 -0.38
C GLY A 55 -0.83 -15.66 -0.44
N SER A 56 -1.42 -15.42 0.74
CA SER A 56 -2.66 -14.64 0.93
C SER A 56 -2.50 -13.43 1.88
N GLY A 57 -1.26 -12.98 2.11
CA GLY A 57 -0.97 -11.81 2.95
C GLY A 57 -1.12 -10.49 2.19
N ILE A 58 -1.27 -9.38 2.92
CA ILE A 58 -1.38 -8.04 2.32
C ILE A 58 -0.13 -7.71 1.51
N GLU A 59 1.04 -8.11 1.98
CA GLU A 59 2.33 -7.93 1.30
C GLU A 59 2.35 -8.63 -0.05
N VAL A 60 1.68 -9.79 -0.17
CA VAL A 60 1.56 -10.53 -1.43
C VAL A 60 0.68 -9.80 -2.42
N GLU A 61 -0.47 -9.28 -1.98
CA GLU A 61 -1.36 -8.52 -2.86
C GLU A 61 -0.72 -7.20 -3.30
N ILE A 62 0.00 -6.50 -2.40
CA ILE A 62 0.79 -5.30 -2.73
C ILE A 62 1.87 -5.66 -3.75
N ALA A 63 2.66 -6.71 -3.52
CA ALA A 63 3.74 -7.11 -4.41
C ALA A 63 3.23 -7.49 -5.81
N LYS A 64 2.10 -8.22 -5.92
CA LYS A 64 1.45 -8.50 -7.21
C LYS A 64 1.09 -7.22 -7.96
N TRP A 65 0.59 -6.22 -7.23
CA TRP A 65 0.16 -4.96 -7.84
C TRP A 65 1.35 -4.13 -8.31
N ILE A 66 2.41 -4.03 -7.50
CA ILE A 66 3.66 -3.36 -7.88
C ILE A 66 4.31 -4.05 -9.08
N ASP A 67 4.41 -5.39 -9.10
CA ASP A 67 4.92 -6.12 -10.27
C ASP A 67 4.12 -5.80 -11.53
N ASN A 68 2.78 -5.74 -11.42
CA ASN A 68 1.95 -5.33 -12.54
C ASN A 68 2.22 -3.88 -13.00
N LEU A 69 2.41 -2.94 -12.07
CA LEU A 69 2.75 -1.55 -12.43
C LEU A 69 4.10 -1.46 -13.15
N MET A 70 5.14 -2.06 -12.59
CA MET A 70 6.49 -2.02 -13.15
C MET A 70 6.52 -2.56 -14.59
N ASN A 71 5.68 -3.54 -14.91
CA ASN A 71 5.60 -4.13 -16.24
C ASN A 71 4.60 -3.39 -17.17
N ASN A 72 3.45 -2.96 -16.66
CA ASN A 72 2.30 -2.57 -17.47
C ASN A 72 1.82 -1.12 -17.31
N HIS A 73 2.41 -0.32 -16.42
CA HIS A 73 1.98 1.06 -16.22
C HIS A 73 2.04 1.87 -17.55
N PRO A 74 0.98 2.64 -17.89
CA PRO A 74 0.86 3.31 -19.18
C PRO A 74 1.94 4.38 -19.41
N ASP A 75 2.36 5.06 -18.34
CA ASP A 75 3.52 5.94 -18.38
C ASP A 75 4.81 5.12 -18.28
N LYS A 76 5.54 5.08 -19.40
CA LYS A 76 6.85 4.43 -19.50
C LYS A 76 7.88 5.05 -18.54
N LYS A 77 7.85 6.37 -18.32
CA LYS A 77 8.80 7.03 -17.42
C LYS A 77 8.63 6.58 -15.99
N LYS A 78 7.37 6.41 -15.54
CA LYS A 78 7.08 5.84 -14.22
C LYS A 78 7.59 4.40 -14.11
N ARG A 79 7.33 3.54 -15.11
CA ARG A 79 7.82 2.14 -15.11
C ARG A 79 9.34 2.03 -14.93
N GLU A 80 10.09 2.90 -15.60
CA GLU A 80 11.56 2.84 -15.62
C GLU A 80 12.20 3.64 -14.49
N GLY A 81 11.48 4.59 -13.89
CA GLY A 81 12.02 5.57 -12.95
C GLY A 81 11.64 5.35 -11.50
N PHE A 82 10.55 4.62 -11.21
CA PHE A 82 10.10 4.38 -9.84
C PHE A 82 10.73 3.11 -9.28
N ASP A 83 11.29 3.21 -8.08
CA ASP A 83 11.65 2.04 -7.28
C ASP A 83 10.43 1.53 -6.48
N VAL A 84 10.60 0.41 -5.75
CA VAL A 84 9.52 -0.20 -4.96
C VAL A 84 8.96 0.79 -3.92
N LYS A 85 9.82 1.64 -3.36
CA LYS A 85 9.44 2.61 -2.33
C LYS A 85 8.57 3.73 -2.92
N ASP A 86 8.89 4.20 -4.12
CA ASP A 86 8.06 5.21 -4.82
C ASP A 86 6.63 4.68 -5.06
N TRP A 87 6.49 3.42 -5.48
CA TRP A 87 5.19 2.78 -5.67
C TRP A 87 4.43 2.61 -4.36
N ILE A 88 5.14 2.28 -3.29
CA ILE A 88 4.57 2.17 -1.94
C ILE A 88 4.02 3.52 -1.47
N MET A 89 4.77 4.61 -1.66
CA MET A 89 4.31 5.95 -1.31
C MET A 89 3.06 6.36 -2.08
N GLU A 90 3.02 6.09 -3.40
CA GLU A 90 1.82 6.37 -4.22
C GLU A 90 0.60 5.58 -3.70
N MET A 91 0.79 4.33 -3.25
CA MET A 91 -0.29 3.55 -2.62
C MET A 91 -0.75 4.14 -1.28
N ALA A 92 0.16 4.59 -0.41
CA ALA A 92 -0.20 5.22 0.87
C ALA A 92 -1.07 6.47 0.66
N GLU A 93 -0.66 7.33 -0.25
CA GLU A 93 -1.40 8.55 -0.59
C GLU A 93 -2.82 8.24 -1.08
N ILE A 94 -2.96 7.26 -1.98
CA ILE A 94 -4.25 6.90 -2.55
C ILE A 94 -5.14 6.22 -1.49
N ALA A 95 -4.58 5.34 -0.65
CA ALA A 95 -5.34 4.65 0.40
C ALA A 95 -5.91 5.66 1.41
N LYS A 96 -5.11 6.65 1.82
CA LYS A 96 -5.57 7.76 2.67
C LYS A 96 -6.66 8.57 1.98
N TYR A 97 -6.43 9.00 0.74
CA TYR A 97 -7.39 9.80 -0.03
C TYR A 97 -8.73 9.08 -0.21
N GLN A 98 -8.71 7.78 -0.53
CA GLN A 98 -9.94 7.00 -0.65
C GLN A 98 -10.74 7.03 0.64
N ARG A 99 -10.10 6.85 1.79
CA ARG A 99 -10.80 6.88 3.08
C ARG A 99 -11.43 8.24 3.38
N GLU A 100 -10.69 9.32 3.13
CA GLU A 100 -11.17 10.70 3.31
C GLU A 100 -12.39 11.00 2.43
N ASN A 101 -12.45 10.43 1.21
CA ASN A 101 -13.51 10.71 0.25
C ASN A 101 -14.65 9.68 0.21
N ASN A 102 -14.47 8.47 0.77
CA ASN A 102 -15.55 7.46 0.89
C ASN A 102 -16.58 7.83 1.98
N CYS A 103 -16.38 8.96 2.70
CA CYS A 103 -17.27 9.46 3.74
C CYS A 103 -18.25 10.56 3.24
N CYS A 104 -18.32 10.80 1.94
CA CYS A 104 -19.25 11.73 1.27
C CYS A 104 -20.26 10.97 0.40
#